data_AF-A0A7C0ZYH9-F1
#
_entry.id   AF-A0A7C0ZYH9-F1
#
_cell.length_a   1.000
_cell.length_b   1.000
_cell.length_c   1.000
_cell.angle_alpha   90.00
_cell.angle_beta   90.00
_cell.angle_gamma   90.00
#
_symmetry.space_group_name_H-M   'P 1'
#
loop_
_entity.id
_entity.type
_entity.pdbx_description
1 polymer ?
#
loop_
_entity_poly.entity_id
_entity_poly.type
_entity_poly.pdbx_seq_one_letter_code
_entity_poly.pdbx_strand_id
1 'polypeptide(L)'
;MFNYLHGGNLEKAMERYGISLNEIIDFSANINPLGISPKIKEVLVKSIDQLSHYPDPECKEAKKEISGYFKIDYENILLGNGSTELIYLIVQTLKPKKVLIPVPTFCEYERALNSNNVSINFYKLKEKQEF
;
A
#
# COMPACT_ATOMS: atom_id res chain seq x y z
N MET A 1 -9.30 21.74 5.36
CA MET A 1 -8.30 20.81 4.80
C MET A 1 -8.41 19.52 5.60
N PHE A 2 -8.86 18.42 5.00
CA PHE A 2 -8.90 17.13 5.71
C PHE A 2 -7.46 16.70 6.00
N ASN A 3 -7.13 16.54 7.27
CA ASN A 3 -5.81 16.10 7.71
C ASN A 3 -5.80 14.57 7.62
N TYR A 4 -5.53 14.03 6.43
CA TYR A 4 -5.45 12.58 6.23
C TYR A 4 -4.13 12.09 6.83
N LEU A 5 -4.20 11.44 8.00
CA LEU A 5 -3.04 10.84 8.65
C LEU A 5 -2.96 9.36 8.29
N HIS A 6 -1.81 8.94 7.77
CA HIS A 6 -1.35 7.56 7.86
C HIS A 6 -0.56 7.38 9.16
N GLY A 7 -0.59 6.17 9.72
CA GLY A 7 0.33 5.78 10.79
C GLY A 7 1.77 5.66 10.28
N GLY A 8 2.71 5.39 11.18
CA GLY A 8 4.12 5.15 10.88
C GLY A 8 4.98 6.41 10.70
N ASN A 9 4.46 7.60 11.00
CA ASN A 9 5.24 8.84 10.91
C ASN A 9 6.08 9.08 12.17
N LEU A 10 7.19 8.35 12.27
CA LEU A 10 8.09 8.39 13.44
C LEU A 10 8.82 9.72 13.57
N GLU A 11 9.21 10.35 12.46
CA GLU A 11 9.86 11.67 12.47
C GLU A 11 8.98 12.72 13.15
N LYS A 12 7.70 12.79 12.77
CA LYS A 12 6.74 13.70 13.41
C LYS A 12 6.51 13.38 14.89
N ALA A 13 6.58 12.10 15.27
CA ALA A 13 6.49 11.70 16.67
C ALA A 13 7.73 12.15 17.46
N MET A 14 8.93 11.95 16.91
CA MET A 14 10.20 12.40 17.48
C MET A 14 10.21 13.92 17.68
N GLU A 15 9.83 14.69 16.65
CA GLU A 15 9.74 16.16 16.73
C GLU A 15 8.73 16.62 17.78
N ARG A 16 7.55 15.99 17.83
CA ARG A 16 6.47 16.38 18.75
C ARG A 16 6.82 16.13 20.22
N TYR A 17 7.51 15.03 20.50
CA TYR A 17 7.76 14.59 21.88
C TYR A 17 9.20 14.84 22.34
N GLY A 18 10.10 15.26 21.45
CA GLY A 18 11.51 15.51 21.77
C GLY A 18 12.27 14.24 22.16
N ILE A 19 11.89 13.10 21.59
CA ILE A 19 12.47 11.78 21.88
C ILE A 19 13.21 11.23 20.67
N SER A 20 14.15 10.33 20.91
CA SER A 20 14.87 9.59 19.87
C SER A 20 14.05 8.41 19.32
N LEU A 21 14.44 7.90 18.16
CA LEU A 21 13.78 6.75 17.51
C LEU A 21 13.74 5.50 18.41
N ASN A 22 14.80 5.26 19.20
CA ASN A 22 14.93 4.07 20.06
C ASN A 22 13.97 4.10 21.26
N GLU A 23 13.37 5.25 21.55
CA GLU A 23 12.38 5.42 22.61
C GLU A 23 10.94 5.21 22.10
N ILE A 24 10.76 4.99 20.79
CA ILE A 24 9.46 4.79 20.17
C ILE A 24 9.22 3.30 19.95
N ILE A 25 8.11 2.82 20.52
CA ILE A 25 7.51 1.54 20.14
C ILE A 25 6.31 1.86 19.24
N ASP A 26 6.45 1.62 17.93
CA ASP A 26 5.44 2.00 16.96
C ASP A 26 4.31 0.97 16.86
N PHE A 27 3.12 1.35 17.32
CA PHE A 27 1.87 0.60 17.17
C PHE A 27 0.92 1.26 16.14
N SER A 28 1.38 2.26 15.40
CA SER A 28 0.56 3.00 14.44
C SER A 28 0.62 2.44 13.02
N ALA A 29 1.63 1.62 12.71
CA ALA A 29 1.77 0.94 11.43
C ALA A 29 1.74 -0.58 11.59
N ASN A 30 0.99 -1.26 10.72
CA ASN A 30 0.84 -2.72 10.73
C ASN A 30 2.00 -3.39 10.00
N ILE A 31 3.21 -3.35 10.57
CA ILE A 31 4.42 -3.97 10.01
C ILE A 31 4.73 -5.28 10.73
N ASN A 32 5.32 -6.25 10.01
CA ASN A 32 5.74 -7.51 10.62
C ASN A 32 6.89 -7.25 11.64
N PRO A 33 6.70 -7.55 12.93
CA PRO A 33 7.70 -7.28 13.96
C PRO A 33 8.94 -8.18 13.87
N LEU A 34 8.90 -9.25 13.08
CA LEU A 34 10.06 -10.12 12.82
C LEU A 34 11.14 -9.44 11.96
N GLY A 35 10.84 -8.27 11.39
CA GLY A 35 11.76 -7.51 10.56
C GLY A 35 11.95 -8.11 9.17
N ILE A 36 13.02 -7.68 8.50
CA ILE A 36 13.33 -8.13 7.14
C ILE A 36 13.76 -9.60 7.12
N SER A 37 13.23 -10.36 6.16
CA SER A 37 13.65 -11.74 5.92
C SER A 37 15.16 -11.81 5.66
N PRO A 38 15.92 -12.73 6.30
CA PRO A 38 17.35 -12.89 6.05
C PRO A 38 17.68 -13.17 4.57
N LYS A 39 16.81 -13.90 3.87
CA LYS A 39 16.95 -14.18 2.43
C LYS A 39 16.88 -12.91 1.59
N ILE A 40 15.98 -11.99 1.93
CA ILE A 40 15.88 -10.70 1.24
C ILE A 40 17.10 -9.84 1.52
N LYS A 41 17.58 -9.80 2.77
CA LYS A 41 18.80 -9.06 3.12
C LYS A 41 20.01 -9.54 2.31
N GLU A 42 20.17 -10.84 2.16
CA GLU A 42 21.25 -11.42 1.35
C GLU A 42 21.15 -11.03 -0.13
N VAL A 43 19.95 -11.14 -0.73
CA VAL A 43 19.72 -10.78 -2.13
C VAL A 43 19.97 -9.28 -2.37
N LEU A 44 19.48 -8.41 -1.48
CA LEU A 44 19.70 -6.96 -1.61
C LEU A 44 21.18 -6.60 -1.60
N VAL A 45 21.96 -7.19 -0.68
CA VAL A 45 23.41 -6.96 -0.61
C VAL A 45 24.11 -7.45 -1.88
N LYS A 46 23.76 -8.65 -2.37
CA LYS A 46 24.37 -9.23 -3.57
C LYS A 46 24.01 -8.50 -4.86
N SER A 47 22.85 -7.86 -4.92
CA SER A 47 22.32 -7.21 -6.12
C SER A 47 22.46 -5.69 -6.10
N ILE A 48 23.17 -5.11 -5.12
CA ILE A 48 23.22 -3.65 -4.93
C ILE A 48 23.74 -2.91 -6.17
N ASP A 49 24.72 -3.49 -6.87
CA ASP A 49 25.30 -2.88 -8.08
C ASP A 49 24.32 -2.85 -9.25
N GLN A 50 23.30 -3.71 -9.25
CA GLN A 50 22.27 -3.74 -10.31
C GLN A 50 21.36 -2.52 -10.28
N LEU A 51 21.28 -1.79 -9.15
CA LEU A 51 20.47 -0.58 -8.99
C LEU A 51 20.92 0.59 -9.88
N SER A 52 22.09 0.47 -10.51
CA SER A 52 22.59 1.41 -11.53
C SER A 52 21.84 1.31 -12.87
N HIS A 53 21.02 0.28 -13.05
CA HIS A 53 20.23 0.04 -14.26
C HIS A 53 18.75 0.21 -13.97
N TYR A 54 17.97 0.58 -14.99
CA TYR A 54 16.51 0.51 -14.91
C TYR A 54 16.07 -0.96 -14.72
N PRO A 55 15.02 -1.21 -13.90
CA PRO A 55 14.44 -2.54 -13.79
C PRO A 55 13.78 -2.97 -15.10
N ASP A 56 13.51 -4.27 -15.24
CA ASP A 56 12.68 -4.78 -16.33
C ASP A 56 11.30 -4.10 -16.30
N PRO A 57 10.94 -3.29 -17.32
CA PRO A 57 9.68 -2.55 -17.33
C PRO A 57 8.45 -3.48 -17.37
N GLU A 58 8.61 -4.73 -17.80
CA GLU A 58 7.53 -5.71 -17.87
C GLU A 58 7.46 -6.61 -16.62
N CYS A 59 8.43 -6.51 -15.71
CA CYS A 59 8.51 -7.28 -14.46
C CYS A 59 8.33 -8.80 -14.66
N LYS A 60 8.87 -9.36 -15.76
CA LYS A 60 8.54 -10.71 -16.24
C LYS A 60 8.82 -11.81 -15.22
N GLU A 61 10.02 -11.82 -14.66
CA GLU A 61 10.42 -12.85 -13.70
C GLU A 61 9.58 -12.77 -12.41
N ALA A 62 9.32 -11.56 -11.91
CA ALA A 62 8.47 -11.37 -10.73
C ALA A 62 7.03 -11.85 -10.98
N LYS A 63 6.45 -11.52 -12.15
CA LYS A 63 5.12 -12.01 -12.55
C LYS A 63 5.08 -13.53 -12.63
N LYS A 64 6.11 -14.16 -13.20
CA LYS A 64 6.21 -15.63 -13.34
C LYS A 64 6.25 -16.32 -11.97
N GLU A 65 7.05 -15.81 -11.04
CA GLU A 65 7.12 -16.35 -9.67
C GLU A 65 5.79 -16.18 -8.92
N ILE A 66 5.13 -15.02 -9.02
CA ILE A 66 3.82 -14.76 -8.42
C ILE A 66 2.76 -15.70 -9.02
N SER A 67 2.76 -15.87 -10.35
CA SER A 67 1.87 -16.79 -11.07
C SER A 67 2.02 -18.22 -10.56
N GLY A 68 3.25 -18.71 -10.44
CA GLY A 68 3.51 -20.06 -9.93
C GLY A 68 3.10 -20.24 -8.47
N TYR A 69 3.34 -19.23 -7.62
CA TYR A 69 3.00 -19.28 -6.20
C TYR A 69 1.49 -19.29 -5.96
N PHE A 70 0.75 -18.36 -6.59
CA PHE A 70 -0.71 -18.24 -6.41
C PHE A 70 -1.52 -19.16 -7.33
N LYS A 71 -0.88 -19.82 -8.31
CA LYS A 71 -1.52 -20.65 -9.34
C LYS A 71 -2.59 -19.88 -10.12
N ILE A 72 -2.23 -18.67 -10.56
CA ILE A 72 -3.07 -17.79 -11.40
C ILE A 72 -2.35 -17.49 -12.71
N ASP A 73 -3.10 -17.18 -13.76
CA ASP A 73 -2.53 -16.88 -15.07
C ASP A 73 -1.64 -15.62 -15.02
N TYR A 74 -0.49 -15.69 -15.71
CA TYR A 74 0.48 -14.59 -15.82
C TYR A 74 -0.14 -13.27 -16.30
N GLU A 75 -1.13 -13.36 -17.20
CA GLU A 75 -1.84 -12.20 -17.76
C GLU A 75 -2.75 -11.49 -16.73
N ASN A 76 -3.11 -12.16 -15.63
CA ASN A 76 -3.92 -11.58 -14.55
C ASN A 76 -3.09 -10.84 -13.50
N ILE A 77 -1.77 -10.69 -13.71
CA ILE A 77 -0.85 -10.08 -12.75
C ILE A 77 -0.36 -8.74 -13.27
N LEU A 78 -0.54 -7.71 -12.44
CA LEU A 78 0.03 -6.38 -12.61
C LEU A 78 0.81 -6.01 -11.34
N LEU A 79 2.05 -5.59 -11.50
CA LEU A 79 2.85 -5.05 -10.40
C LEU A 79 2.66 -3.53 -10.33
N GLY A 80 2.58 -3.01 -9.11
CA GLY A 80 2.60 -1.58 -8.83
C GLY A 80 3.60 -1.25 -7.73
N ASN A 81 3.95 0.02 -7.63
CA ASN A 81 4.79 0.59 -6.59
C ASN A 81 4.01 0.74 -5.28
N GLY A 82 3.57 -0.40 -4.74
CA GLY A 82 2.65 -0.50 -3.61
C GLY A 82 1.17 -0.55 -4.04
N SER A 83 0.33 -1.12 -3.18
CA SER A 83 -1.09 -1.31 -3.46
C SER A 83 -1.86 0.00 -3.63
N THR A 84 -1.37 1.11 -3.06
CA THR A 84 -2.00 2.44 -3.21
C THR A 84 -1.98 2.91 -4.65
N GLU A 85 -0.89 2.72 -5.40
CA GLU A 85 -0.85 3.05 -6.82
C GLU A 85 -1.91 2.26 -7.61
N LEU A 86 -2.03 0.96 -7.33
CA LEU A 86 -3.00 0.09 -7.98
C LEU A 86 -4.45 0.52 -7.70
N ILE A 87 -4.77 0.99 -6.48
CA ILE A 87 -6.09 1.56 -6.15
C ILE A 87 -6.40 2.76 -7.06
N TYR A 88 -5.45 3.67 -7.22
CA TYR A 88 -5.62 4.84 -8.10
C TYR A 88 -5.75 4.44 -9.57
N LEU A 89 -4.92 3.49 -10.03
CA LEU A 89 -4.93 3.00 -11.39
C LEU A 89 -6.28 2.36 -11.74
N ILE A 90 -6.84 1.53 -10.86
CA ILE A 90 -8.17 0.92 -11.06
C ILE A 90 -9.23 2.00 -11.32
N VAL A 91 -9.24 3.07 -10.53
CA VAL A 91 -10.23 4.15 -10.71
C VAL A 91 -10.01 4.88 -12.04
N GLN A 92 -8.76 5.20 -12.38
CA GLN A 92 -8.42 5.91 -13.64
C GLN A 92 -8.73 5.07 -14.89
N THR A 93 -8.53 3.75 -14.81
CA THR A 93 -8.78 2.83 -15.91
C THR A 93 -10.26 2.54 -16.08
N LEU A 94 -10.97 2.20 -15.00
CA LEU A 94 -12.39 1.83 -15.07
C LEU A 94 -13.32 3.03 -15.21
N LYS A 95 -12.89 4.22 -14.76
CA LYS A 95 -13.68 5.47 -14.77
C LYS A 95 -15.12 5.28 -14.28
N PRO A 96 -15.31 4.69 -13.09
CA PRO A 96 -16.66 4.40 -12.60
C PRO A 96 -17.43 5.70 -12.38
N LYS A 97 -18.73 5.70 -12.66
CA LYS A 97 -19.58 6.88 -12.38
C LYS A 97 -19.99 6.97 -10.92
N LYS A 98 -20.16 5.83 -10.27
CA LYS A 98 -20.64 5.71 -8.90
C LYS A 98 -20.02 4.51 -8.19
N VAL A 99 -19.57 4.69 -6.96
CA VAL A 99 -18.92 3.66 -6.14
C VAL A 99 -19.47 3.69 -4.71
N LEU A 100 -19.59 2.52 -4.09
CA LEU A 100 -19.95 2.36 -2.68
C LEU A 100 -18.69 2.12 -1.85
N ILE A 101 -18.47 2.90 -0.79
CA ILE A 101 -17.40 2.69 0.18
C ILE A 101 -18.00 2.33 1.54
N PRO A 102 -17.71 1.15 2.11
CA PRO A 102 -18.01 0.86 3.50
C PRO A 102 -17.11 1.69 4.43
N VAL A 103 -17.65 2.29 5.49
CA VAL A 103 -16.89 3.11 6.43
C VAL A 103 -17.11 2.69 7.89
N PRO A 104 -16.07 2.70 8.74
CA PRO A 104 -14.69 3.10 8.45
C PRO A 104 -13.90 2.11 7.58
N THR A 105 -13.00 2.63 6.74
CA THR A 105 -12.05 1.85 5.92
C THR A 105 -10.85 2.72 5.54
N PHE A 106 -9.91 2.16 4.78
CA PHE A 106 -8.72 2.86 4.30
C PHE A 106 -9.07 4.09 3.45
N CYS A 107 -8.50 5.25 3.79
CA CYS A 107 -8.90 6.54 3.21
C CYS A 107 -8.50 6.72 1.73
N GLU A 108 -7.54 5.96 1.22
CA GLU A 108 -7.08 6.08 -0.18
C GLU A 108 -8.17 5.70 -1.19
N TYR A 109 -9.16 4.88 -0.82
CA TYR A 109 -10.30 4.60 -1.70
C TYR A 109 -11.09 5.88 -2.00
N GLU A 110 -11.43 6.66 -0.98
CA GLU A 110 -12.14 7.93 -1.16
C GLU A 110 -11.28 8.93 -1.94
N ARG A 111 -9.98 9.01 -1.64
CA ARG A 111 -9.05 9.93 -2.33
C ARG A 111 -8.90 9.62 -3.81
N ALA A 112 -8.77 8.34 -4.18
CA ALA A 112 -8.67 7.90 -5.56
C ALA A 112 -9.95 8.21 -6.37
N LEU A 113 -11.12 8.10 -5.75
CA LEU A 113 -12.39 8.42 -6.38
C LEU A 113 -12.60 9.94 -6.55
N ASN A 114 -12.28 10.71 -5.51
CA ASN A 114 -12.38 12.17 -5.53
C ASN A 114 -11.47 12.81 -6.60
N SER A 115 -10.27 12.26 -6.83
CA SER A 115 -9.36 12.74 -7.89
C SER A 115 -9.88 12.51 -9.31
N ASN A 116 -10.92 11.67 -9.47
CA ASN A 116 -11.53 11.32 -10.76
C ASN A 116 -13.00 11.78 -10.89
N ASN A 117 -13.47 12.67 -10.01
CA ASN A 117 -14.86 13.19 -10.01
C ASN A 117 -15.94 12.08 -9.97
N VAL A 118 -15.68 10.99 -9.25
CA VAL A 118 -16.62 9.88 -9.11
C VAL A 118 -17.64 10.15 -8.01
N SER A 119 -18.92 9.78 -8.21
CA SER A 119 -19.94 9.86 -7.16
C SER A 119 -19.72 8.76 -6.10
N ILE A 120 -19.56 9.15 -4.84
CA ILE A 120 -19.30 8.22 -3.73
C ILE A 120 -20.56 8.08 -2.86
N ASN A 121 -20.99 6.84 -2.65
CA ASN A 121 -21.95 6.50 -1.62
C ASN A 121 -21.22 5.87 -0.43
N PHE A 122 -21.43 6.37 0.78
CA PHE A 122 -20.86 5.76 1.98
C PHE A 122 -21.85 4.81 2.65
N TYR A 123 -21.43 3.57 2.89
CA TYR A 123 -22.16 2.61 3.72
C TYR A 123 -21.57 2.61 5.13
N LYS A 124 -22.28 3.22 6.08
CA LYS A 124 -21.83 3.29 7.48
C LYS A 124 -22.02 1.95 8.15
N LEU A 125 -20.92 1.35 8.56
CA LEU A 125 -20.91 0.14 9.35
C LEU A 125 -21.29 0.46 10.79
N LYS A 126 -21.79 -0.54 11.51
CA LYS A 126 -22.41 -0.37 12.83
C LYS A 126 -21.68 -1.22 13.85
N GLU A 127 -21.21 -0.57 14.91
CA GLU A 127 -20.63 -1.22 16.10
C GLU A 127 -21.53 -2.32 16.67
N LYS A 128 -22.86 -2.10 16.68
CA LYS A 128 -23.86 -3.09 17.12
C LYS A 128 -23.88 -4.39 16.29
N GLN A 129 -23.23 -4.41 15.14
CA GLN A 129 -23.09 -5.58 14.26
C GLN A 129 -21.67 -6.17 14.35
N GLU A 130 -20.92 -5.84 15.41
CA GLU A 130 -19.54 -6.26 15.62
C GLU A 130 -18.58 -5.76 14.51
N PHE A 131 -18.81 -4.53 14.06
CA PHE A 131 -17.93 -3.80 13.15
C PHE A 131 -17.44 -2.49 13.75
#